data_AF-A0A5N3UVX4-F1
#
_entry.id   AF-A0A5N3UVX4-F1
#
_cell.length_a   1.000
_cell.length_b   1.000
_cell.length_c   1.000
_cell.angle_alpha   90.00
_cell.angle_beta   90.00
_cell.angle_gamma   90.00
#
_symmetry.space_group_name_H-M   'P 1'
#
loop_
_entity.id
_entity.type
_entity.pdbx_description
1 polymer ?
#
loop_
_entity_poly.entity_id
_entity_poly.type
_entity_poly.pdbx_seq_one_letter_code
_entity_poly.pdbx_strand_id
1 'polypeptide(L)'
;FLDQATNDGLSKKPSLSAQGGPVVRSGENVTLLCSSVSTFAQFHLLREGETLGRLLAGGRGPHGALQAAFPLGPGAPAHSGVYRCYGSFTRSPYAWSDPSDPLFLSVTEKERWSVACEPSSTSSVFNREDSPEDDVIYAHLDLGTLSERLNTPTPLSLMHPFPEPSIYEEFNVKKDRAEP
;
A
#
# COMPACT_ATOMS: atom_id res chain seq x y z
N PHE A 1 18.27 9.54 -17.70
CA PHE A 1 17.55 10.16 -18.82
C PHE A 1 16.94 9.06 -19.69
N LEU A 2 15.79 8.52 -19.32
CA LEU A 2 14.98 7.74 -20.26
C LEU A 2 13.56 8.32 -20.22
N ASP A 3 13.46 9.57 -20.65
CA ASP A 3 12.23 10.07 -21.27
C ASP A 3 12.41 9.85 -22.77
N GLN A 4 11.88 8.74 -23.27
CA GLN A 4 11.53 8.65 -24.68
C GLN A 4 10.05 8.30 -24.71
N ALA A 5 9.25 9.38 -24.69
CA ALA A 5 7.86 9.34 -25.10
C ALA A 5 7.82 8.92 -26.58
N THR A 6 7.55 7.65 -26.82
CA THR A 6 7.23 7.15 -28.16
C THR A 6 5.81 7.61 -28.50
N ASN A 7 5.74 8.68 -29.30
CA ASN A 7 4.50 9.14 -29.92
C ASN A 7 4.31 8.35 -31.22
N ASP A 8 3.80 7.13 -31.10
CA ASP A 8 3.37 6.29 -32.22
C ASP A 8 2.01 5.66 -31.87
N GLY A 9 1.07 5.74 -32.82
CA GLY A 9 -0.36 5.53 -32.62
C GLY A 9 -0.77 4.25 -31.88
N LEU A 10 -1.75 4.44 -30.98
CA LEU A 10 -2.49 3.41 -30.25
C LEU A 10 -1.60 2.48 -29.39
N SER A 11 -1.02 3.03 -28.33
CA SER A 11 -0.25 2.28 -27.34
C SER A 11 -1.02 1.05 -26.86
N LYS A 12 -0.45 -0.15 -27.05
CA LYS A 12 -1.00 -1.42 -26.56
C LYS A 12 -0.83 -1.59 -25.05
N LYS A 13 -0.44 -0.55 -24.30
CA LYS A 13 -0.35 -0.60 -22.84
C LYS A 13 -1.76 -0.55 -22.22
N PRO A 14 -2.04 -1.29 -21.14
CA PRO A 14 -3.28 -1.15 -20.41
C PRO A 14 -3.28 0.14 -19.58
N SER A 15 -4.46 0.55 -19.14
CA SER A 15 -4.67 1.61 -18.14
C SER A 15 -4.93 1.00 -16.77
N LEU A 16 -4.44 1.66 -15.71
CA LEU A 16 -4.63 1.24 -14.32
C LEU A 16 -5.25 2.37 -13.52
N SER A 17 -6.25 2.05 -12.70
CA SER A 17 -6.96 3.00 -11.84
C SER A 17 -7.33 2.37 -10.52
N ALA A 18 -7.57 3.18 -9.48
CA ALA A 18 -8.13 2.73 -8.21
C ALA A 18 -9.61 3.10 -8.15
N GLN A 19 -10.46 2.13 -7.84
CA GLN A 19 -11.87 2.38 -7.61
C GLN A 19 -12.03 3.25 -6.36
N GLY A 20 -12.62 4.44 -6.51
CA GLY A 20 -12.74 5.43 -5.43
C GLY A 20 -11.55 6.38 -5.29
N GLY A 21 -10.47 6.18 -6.05
CA GLY A 21 -9.30 7.05 -6.08
C GLY A 21 -8.04 6.45 -5.45
N PRO A 22 -6.88 7.10 -5.62
CA PRO A 22 -5.58 6.59 -5.17
C PRO A 22 -5.33 6.73 -3.67
N VAL A 23 -6.17 7.47 -2.94
CA VAL A 23 -6.07 7.66 -1.48
C VAL A 23 -7.28 7.02 -0.84
N VAL A 24 -7.06 6.05 0.06
CA VAL A 24 -8.13 5.26 0.67
C VAL A 24 -7.97 5.24 2.19
N ARG A 25 -9.07 5.26 2.94
CA ARG A 25 -9.01 5.19 4.40
C ARG A 25 -8.82 3.73 4.85
N SER A 26 -8.14 3.55 5.97
CA SER A 26 -7.95 2.24 6.58
C SER A 26 -9.30 1.56 6.85
N GLY A 27 -9.41 0.31 6.43
CA GLY A 27 -10.63 -0.51 6.51
C GLY A 27 -11.61 -0.38 5.34
N GLU A 28 -11.45 0.60 4.44
CA GLU A 28 -12.26 0.68 3.21
C GLU A 28 -11.76 -0.31 2.16
N ASN A 29 -12.66 -0.98 1.45
CA ASN A 29 -12.25 -1.96 0.43
C ASN A 29 -11.59 -1.28 -0.76
N VAL A 30 -10.34 -1.68 -1.03
CA VAL A 30 -9.59 -1.20 -2.19
C VAL A 30 -9.70 -2.20 -3.33
N THR A 31 -10.03 -1.69 -4.52
CA THR A 31 -10.01 -2.45 -5.78
C THR A 31 -9.23 -1.67 -6.82
N LEU A 32 -8.24 -2.30 -7.44
CA LEU A 32 -7.53 -1.73 -8.58
C LEU A 32 -8.12 -2.28 -9.88
N LEU A 33 -8.47 -1.38 -10.80
CA LEU A 33 -9.06 -1.72 -12.09
C LEU A 33 -8.02 -1.53 -13.19
N CYS A 34 -7.69 -2.63 -13.86
CA CYS A 34 -6.89 -2.61 -15.07
C CYS A 34 -7.79 -2.78 -16.28
N SER A 35 -7.61 -1.95 -17.31
CA SER A 35 -8.46 -1.96 -18.51
C SER A 35 -7.65 -1.74 -19.78
N SER A 36 -8.15 -2.25 -20.90
CA SER A 36 -7.59 -1.98 -22.22
C SER A 36 -8.65 -2.13 -23.30
N VAL A 37 -8.51 -1.37 -24.37
CA VAL A 37 -9.25 -1.59 -25.63
C VAL A 37 -8.68 -2.78 -26.41
N SER A 38 -7.44 -3.18 -26.12
CA SER A 38 -6.79 -4.33 -26.73
C SER A 38 -7.42 -5.64 -26.24
N THR A 39 -7.37 -6.68 -27.08
CA THR A 39 -7.95 -8.01 -26.79
C THR A 39 -7.07 -8.85 -25.85
N PHE A 40 -6.64 -8.28 -24.72
CA PHE A 40 -5.91 -9.02 -23.69
C PHE A 40 -6.80 -10.06 -23.05
N ALA A 41 -6.32 -11.30 -22.98
CA ALA A 41 -7.05 -12.39 -22.34
C ALA A 41 -6.86 -12.38 -20.82
N GLN A 42 -5.70 -11.88 -20.38
CA GLN A 42 -5.29 -11.87 -18.98
C GLN A 42 -4.62 -10.55 -18.65
N PHE A 43 -4.75 -10.15 -17.39
CA PHE A 43 -4.10 -8.98 -16.82
C PHE A 43 -3.26 -9.38 -15.61
N HIS A 44 -2.10 -8.76 -15.49
CA HIS A 44 -1.13 -8.97 -14.40
C HIS A 44 -0.97 -7.66 -13.65
N LEU A 45 -1.18 -7.68 -12.33
CA LEU A 45 -0.99 -6.54 -11.45
C LEU A 45 0.26 -6.80 -10.61
N LEU A 46 1.22 -5.87 -10.68
CA LEU A 46 2.45 -5.95 -9.91
C LEU A 46 2.64 -4.69 -9.07
N ARG A 47 3.05 -4.87 -7.82
CA ARG A 47 3.50 -3.78 -6.95
C ARG A 47 5.01 -3.69 -6.99
N GLU A 48 5.53 -2.48 -7.04
CA GLU A 48 6.97 -2.24 -7.01
C GLU A 48 7.59 -2.74 -5.70
N GLY A 49 8.66 -3.51 -5.80
CA GLY A 49 9.29 -4.21 -4.66
C GLY A 49 8.77 -5.62 -4.39
N GLU A 50 7.70 -6.06 -5.06
CA GLU A 50 7.21 -7.44 -4.99
C GLU A 50 7.66 -8.25 -6.21
N THR A 51 8.09 -9.50 -5.99
CA THR A 51 8.49 -10.42 -7.06
C THR A 51 7.31 -11.19 -7.65
N LEU A 52 6.21 -11.28 -6.90
CA LEU A 52 5.01 -12.02 -7.28
C LEU A 52 3.86 -11.03 -7.48
N GLY A 53 3.32 -11.01 -8.70
CA GLY A 53 2.11 -10.25 -9.02
C GLY A 53 0.83 -11.06 -8.81
N ARG A 54 -0.31 -10.42 -9.04
CA ARG A 54 -1.61 -11.09 -9.15
C ARG A 54 -2.03 -11.18 -10.61
N LEU A 55 -2.66 -12.28 -10.96
CA LEU A 55 -3.15 -12.56 -12.31
C LEU A 55 -4.65 -12.75 -12.30
N LEU A 56 -5.36 -12.08 -13.21
CA LEU A 56 -6.80 -12.26 -13.42
C LEU A 56 -7.13 -12.31 -14.91
N ALA A 57 -8.16 -13.08 -15.26
CA ALA A 57 -8.70 -13.09 -16.61
C ALA A 57 -9.40 -11.75 -16.91
N GLY A 58 -9.27 -11.28 -18.15
CA GLY A 58 -10.00 -10.11 -18.64
C GLY A 58 -11.47 -10.43 -18.82
N GLY A 59 -12.34 -9.63 -18.19
CA GLY A 59 -13.79 -9.63 -18.39
C GLY A 59 -14.23 -8.49 -19.29
N ARG A 60 -15.48 -8.56 -19.76
CA ARG A 60 -16.08 -7.47 -20.55
C ARG A 60 -16.47 -6.31 -19.63
N GLY A 61 -15.88 -5.15 -19.87
CA GLY A 61 -16.15 -3.90 -19.17
C GLY A 61 -17.13 -2.99 -19.91
N PRO A 62 -17.33 -1.78 -19.38
CA PRO A 62 -18.10 -0.73 -20.04
C PRO A 62 -17.54 -0.42 -21.43
N HIS A 63 -18.42 -0.04 -22.35
CA HIS A 63 -18.04 0.38 -23.72
C HIS A 63 -17.24 -0.67 -24.53
N GLY A 64 -17.28 -1.95 -24.12
CA GLY A 64 -16.59 -3.03 -24.81
C GLY A 64 -15.10 -3.14 -24.50
N ALA A 65 -14.57 -2.34 -23.57
CA ALA A 65 -13.21 -2.51 -23.08
C ALA A 65 -13.06 -3.85 -22.34
N LEU A 66 -11.88 -4.46 -22.38
CA LEU A 66 -11.55 -5.58 -21.51
C LEU A 66 -10.97 -5.04 -20.21
N GLN A 67 -11.40 -5.61 -19.09
CA GLN A 67 -10.97 -5.16 -17.78
C GLN A 67 -10.84 -6.30 -16.77
N ALA A 68 -9.97 -6.13 -15.79
CA ALA A 68 -9.86 -7.00 -14.62
C ALA A 68 -9.84 -6.15 -13.35
N ALA A 69 -10.69 -6.54 -12.39
CA ALA A 69 -10.79 -5.91 -11.08
C ALA A 69 -9.99 -6.73 -10.07
N PHE A 70 -8.94 -6.13 -9.51
CA PHE A 70 -8.07 -6.72 -8.52
C PHE A 70 -8.45 -6.22 -7.13
N PRO A 71 -9.30 -6.94 -6.36
CA PRO A 71 -9.54 -6.58 -4.98
C PRO A 71 -8.26 -6.76 -4.17
N LEU A 72 -7.88 -5.73 -3.41
CA LEU A 72 -6.84 -5.80 -2.37
C LEU A 72 -7.47 -6.11 -0.99
N GLY A 73 -8.80 -5.95 -0.87
CA GLY A 73 -9.52 -6.09 0.40
C GLY A 73 -9.50 -4.78 1.21
N PRO A 74 -9.77 -4.86 2.53
CA PRO A 74 -9.77 -3.68 3.40
C PRO A 74 -8.41 -2.96 3.36
N GLY A 75 -8.43 -1.64 3.24
CA GLY A 75 -7.25 -0.81 3.18
C GLY A 75 -6.36 -1.03 4.41
N ALA A 76 -5.17 -1.55 4.19
CA ALA A 76 -4.13 -1.73 5.20
C ALA A 76 -2.88 -0.95 4.78
N PRO A 77 -2.04 -0.48 5.71
CA PRO A 77 -0.79 0.22 5.38
C PRO A 77 0.09 -0.58 4.42
N ALA A 78 0.08 -1.91 4.54
CA ALA A 78 0.80 -2.83 3.67
C ALA A 78 0.37 -2.78 2.19
N HIS A 79 -0.82 -2.26 1.87
CA HIS A 79 -1.29 -2.08 0.50
C HIS A 79 -0.74 -0.80 -0.15
N SER A 80 -0.09 0.10 0.59
CA SER A 80 0.40 1.36 0.02
C SER A 80 1.62 1.12 -0.87
N GLY A 81 1.67 1.73 -2.05
CA GLY A 81 2.80 1.59 -2.96
C GLY A 81 2.48 1.92 -4.40
N VAL A 82 3.47 1.71 -5.27
CA VAL A 82 3.34 1.93 -6.71
C VAL A 82 2.92 0.63 -7.39
N TYR A 83 1.83 0.68 -8.13
CA TYR A 83 1.29 -0.44 -8.89
C TYR A 83 1.43 -0.20 -10.39
N ARG A 84 1.68 -1.28 -11.14
CA ARG A 84 1.63 -1.32 -12.60
C ARG A 84 0.83 -2.52 -13.07
N CYS A 85 0.11 -2.36 -14.17
CA CYS A 85 -0.62 -3.44 -14.82
C CYS A 85 -0.02 -3.79 -16.18
N TYR A 86 -0.10 -5.06 -16.55
CA TYR A 86 0.32 -5.60 -17.84
C TYR A 86 -0.80 -6.47 -18.42
N GLY A 87 -0.85 -6.60 -19.75
CA GLY A 87 -1.75 -7.51 -20.44
C GLY A 87 -0.99 -8.67 -21.10
N SER A 88 -1.61 -9.85 -21.20
CA SER A 88 -1.11 -10.94 -22.02
C SER A 88 -2.24 -11.60 -22.84
N PHE A 89 -1.85 -12.35 -23.87
CA PHE A 89 -2.78 -13.00 -24.80
C PHE A 89 -2.88 -14.50 -24.52
N THR A 90 -4.02 -15.11 -24.86
CA THR A 90 -4.25 -16.56 -24.65
C THR A 90 -3.16 -17.44 -25.26
N ARG A 91 -2.64 -17.06 -26.43
CA ARG A 91 -1.60 -17.80 -27.16
C ARG A 91 -0.19 -17.52 -26.67
N SER A 92 0.00 -16.46 -25.87
CA SER A 92 1.30 -16.02 -25.38
C SER A 92 1.18 -15.50 -23.93
N PRO A 93 0.82 -16.37 -22.97
CA PRO A 93 0.54 -15.96 -21.59
C PRO A 93 1.77 -15.42 -20.85
N TYR A 94 2.97 -15.82 -21.27
CA TYR A 94 4.26 -15.40 -20.70
C TYR A 94 4.88 -14.17 -21.38
N ALA A 95 4.28 -13.67 -22.48
CA ALA A 95 4.73 -12.45 -23.15
C ALA A 95 3.79 -11.30 -22.77
N TRP A 96 4.30 -10.40 -21.94
CA TRP A 96 3.51 -9.29 -21.40
C TRP A 96 3.63 -8.04 -22.27
N SER A 97 2.58 -7.21 -22.26
CA SER A 97 2.58 -5.89 -22.90
C SER A 97 3.53 -4.92 -22.22
N ASP A 98 3.66 -3.72 -22.78
CA ASP A 98 4.18 -2.57 -22.03
C ASP A 98 3.36 -2.33 -20.75
N PRO A 99 4.00 -1.84 -19.67
CA PRO A 99 3.31 -1.52 -18.43
C PRO A 99 2.32 -0.36 -18.62
N SER A 100 1.28 -0.36 -17.79
CA SER A 100 0.47 0.83 -17.55
C SER A 100 1.31 1.95 -16.94
N ASP A 101 0.75 3.16 -16.97
CA ASP A 101 1.27 4.25 -16.14
C ASP A 101 1.22 3.83 -14.65
N PRO A 102 2.20 4.27 -13.84
CA PRO A 102 2.28 3.90 -12.43
C PRO A 102 1.12 4.52 -11.65
N LEU A 103 0.51 3.72 -10.78
CA LEU A 103 -0.52 4.19 -9.85
C LEU A 103 0.03 4.11 -8.43
N PHE A 104 0.24 5.26 -7.79
CA PHE A 104 0.57 5.32 -6.38
C PHE A 104 -0.71 5.22 -5.54
N LEU A 105 -0.83 4.16 -4.74
CA LEU A 105 -1.91 3.95 -3.78
C LEU A 105 -1.42 4.30 -2.37
N SER A 106 -2.18 5.13 -1.65
CA SER A 106 -1.89 5.52 -0.27
C SER A 106 -3.05 5.16 0.64
N VAL A 107 -2.78 4.38 1.69
CA VAL A 107 -3.77 4.07 2.72
C VAL A 107 -3.54 4.96 3.93
N THR A 108 -4.50 5.81 4.27
CA THR A 108 -4.44 6.70 5.44
C THR A 108 -5.14 6.06 6.64
N GLU A 109 -4.64 6.28 7.85
CA GLU A 109 -5.33 5.81 9.05
C GLU A 109 -6.74 6.38 9.16
N LYS A 110 -7.66 5.57 9.67
CA LYS A 110 -8.97 6.06 10.04
C LYS A 110 -8.79 6.87 11.31
N GLU A 111 -8.99 8.18 11.23
CA GLU A 111 -9.08 8.99 12.44
C GLU A 111 -10.16 8.39 13.35
N ARG A 112 -9.71 7.72 14.41
CA ARG A 112 -10.57 7.40 15.52
C ARG A 112 -10.67 8.73 16.26
N TRP A 113 -11.76 9.46 16.06
CA TRP A 113 -12.15 10.45 17.06
C TRP A 113 -12.41 9.65 18.33
N SER A 114 -11.39 9.53 19.16
CA SER A 114 -11.53 9.04 20.52
C SER A 114 -12.44 10.06 21.19
N VAL A 115 -13.72 9.72 21.32
CA VAL A 115 -14.56 10.34 22.32
C VAL A 115 -13.83 10.09 23.63
N ALA A 116 -13.16 11.13 24.11
CA ALA A 116 -12.55 11.15 25.42
C ALA A 116 -13.62 10.78 26.45
N CYS A 117 -13.19 10.08 27.51
CA CYS A 117 -14.00 9.57 28.61
C CYS A 117 -15.26 10.40 28.86
N GLU A 118 -16.44 9.78 28.73
CA GLU A 118 -17.59 10.30 29.46
C GLU A 118 -17.25 10.22 30.96
N PRO A 119 -17.25 11.32 31.71
CA PRO A 119 -17.29 11.21 33.15
C PRO A 119 -18.65 10.60 33.50
N SER A 120 -18.62 9.38 34.02
CA SER A 120 -19.77 8.77 34.68
C SER A 120 -20.26 9.73 35.75
N SER A 121 -21.32 10.49 35.43
CA SER A 121 -21.93 11.46 36.32
C SER A 121 -22.77 10.69 37.34
N THR A 122 -22.13 10.17 38.37
CA THR A 122 -22.83 9.80 39.60
C THR A 122 -22.92 11.06 40.45
N SER A 123 -23.94 11.88 40.22
CA SER A 123 -24.27 13.02 41.09
C SER A 123 -25.66 12.85 41.67
N SER A 124 -25.75 12.55 42.96
CA SER A 124 -26.95 12.86 43.72
C SER A 124 -26.57 13.44 45.08
N VAL A 125 -26.69 14.77 45.13
CA VAL A 125 -27.09 15.62 46.25
C VAL A 125 -26.05 15.86 47.35
N PHE A 126 -25.37 17.01 47.22
CA PHE A 126 -25.20 17.90 48.38
C PHE A 126 -25.79 19.26 48.00
N ASN A 127 -26.97 19.55 48.56
CA ASN A 127 -27.55 20.88 48.53
C ASN A 127 -26.68 21.79 49.40
N ARG A 128 -26.04 22.79 48.79
CA ARG A 128 -25.71 24.05 49.46
C ARG A 128 -25.86 25.18 48.44
N GLU A 129 -26.92 25.97 48.62
CA GLU A 129 -26.99 27.34 48.12
C GLU A 129 -25.87 28.14 48.79
N ASP A 130 -24.95 28.70 48.01
CA ASP A 130 -24.57 30.12 48.10
C ASP A 130 -23.91 30.58 46.77
N SER A 131 -24.04 31.88 46.50
CA SER A 131 -23.83 32.60 45.23
C SER A 131 -22.38 32.67 44.67
N PRO A 132 -22.20 33.16 43.42
CA PRO A 132 -21.00 32.98 42.58
C PRO A 132 -19.92 34.07 42.80
N GLU A 133 -18.67 33.83 42.38
CA GLU A 133 -17.83 34.66 41.47
C GLU A 133 -16.45 33.96 41.23
N ASP A 134 -16.20 33.56 39.98
CA ASP A 134 -14.96 33.16 39.28
C ASP A 134 -13.78 32.45 40.01
N ASP A 135 -13.78 31.11 39.93
CA ASP A 135 -12.63 30.23 40.14
C ASP A 135 -11.56 30.41 39.04
N VAL A 136 -10.48 31.14 39.34
CA VAL A 136 -9.31 31.21 38.46
C VAL A 136 -8.42 29.99 38.69
N ILE A 137 -8.48 29.01 37.78
CA ILE A 137 -7.60 27.84 37.80
C ILE A 137 -6.21 28.22 37.25
N TYR A 138 -5.27 28.58 38.13
CA TYR A 138 -3.85 28.61 37.76
C TYR A 138 -3.26 27.20 37.85
N ALA A 139 -2.84 26.65 36.71
CA ALA A 139 -2.08 25.40 36.68
C ALA A 139 -0.69 25.64 37.29
N HIS A 140 -0.40 24.99 38.42
CA HIS A 140 0.97 24.88 38.91
C HIS A 140 1.76 23.94 37.99
N LEU A 141 2.78 24.47 37.30
CA LEU A 141 3.74 23.61 36.59
C LEU A 141 4.70 22.98 37.62
N ASP A 142 4.65 21.66 37.73
CA ASP A 142 5.58 20.88 38.56
C ASP A 142 6.90 20.67 37.80
N LEU A 143 7.96 21.33 38.25
CA LEU A 143 9.27 21.33 37.58
C LEU A 143 10.02 19.99 37.75
N GLY A 144 9.51 19.07 38.58
CA GLY A 144 10.11 17.74 38.78
C GLY A 144 10.01 16.82 37.55
N THR A 145 8.94 16.93 36.74
CA THR A 145 8.70 16.04 35.59
C THR A 145 9.54 16.39 34.35
N LEU A 146 10.13 17.59 34.29
CA LEU A 146 11.05 17.97 33.20
C LEU A 146 12.48 17.44 33.38
N SER A 147 12.88 17.11 34.61
CA SER A 147 14.23 16.63 34.89
C SER A 147 14.48 15.17 34.48
N GLU A 148 13.43 14.33 34.38
CA GLU A 148 13.58 12.91 34.03
C GLU A 148 13.70 12.66 32.51
N ARG A 149 13.35 13.63 31.66
CA ARG A 149 13.39 13.46 30.20
C ARG A 149 14.69 13.89 29.52
N LEU A 150 15.61 14.57 30.20
CA LEU A 150 16.90 14.97 29.62
C LEU A 150 18.05 13.98 29.88
N ASN A 151 17.86 12.96 30.73
CA ASN A 151 18.97 12.14 31.23
C ASN A 151 18.92 10.65 30.82
N THR A 152 18.13 10.28 29.81
CA THR A 152 18.18 8.91 29.25
C THR A 152 19.10 8.89 28.02
N PRO A 153 20.32 8.31 28.10
CA PRO A 153 21.15 8.12 26.93
C PRO A 153 20.51 7.01 26.08
N THR A 154 20.14 7.35 24.84
CA THR A 154 19.73 6.35 23.86
C THR A 154 20.92 5.41 23.60
N PRO A 155 20.82 4.09 23.77
CA PRO A 155 21.91 3.20 23.40
C PRO A 155 22.03 3.19 21.87
N LEU A 156 23.22 3.55 21.36
CA LEU A 156 23.56 3.40 19.95
C LEU A 156 23.57 1.90 19.63
N SER A 157 22.55 1.43 18.92
CA SER A 157 22.49 0.05 18.45
C SER A 157 23.55 -0.14 17.36
N LEU A 158 24.50 -1.04 17.62
CA LEU A 158 25.56 -1.46 16.71
C LEU A 158 24.93 -2.09 15.46
N MET A 159 25.31 -1.59 14.28
CA MET A 159 25.03 -2.23 12.99
C MET A 159 25.70 -3.61 12.96
N HIS A 160 24.90 -4.67 12.88
CA HIS A 160 25.39 -6.00 12.54
C HIS A 160 25.48 -6.13 11.01
N PRO A 161 26.64 -6.50 10.44
CA PRO A 161 26.76 -6.76 9.01
C PRO A 161 26.05 -8.08 8.67
N PHE A 162 25.04 -8.01 7.81
CA PHE A 162 24.48 -9.20 7.18
C PHE A 162 25.50 -9.76 6.17
N PRO A 163 25.82 -11.07 6.21
CA PRO A 163 26.63 -11.69 5.17
C PRO A 163 25.80 -11.87 3.90
N GLU A 164 26.30 -11.36 2.77
CA GLU A 164 25.77 -11.63 1.44
C GLU A 164 25.90 -13.12 1.09
N PRO A 165 24.90 -13.75 0.44
CA PRO A 165 25.11 -15.01 -0.26
C PRO A 165 25.72 -14.73 -1.64
N SER A 166 26.98 -15.14 -1.82
CA SER A 166 27.68 -15.18 -3.11
C SER A 166 27.03 -16.17 -4.08
N ILE A 167 26.86 -15.75 -5.33
CA ILE A 167 26.49 -16.57 -6.51
C ILE A 167 27.71 -17.40 -6.97
N TYR A 168 27.49 -18.48 -7.76
CA TYR A 168 28.43 -19.37 -8.51
C TYR A 168 28.88 -20.63 -7.74
N GLU A 169 28.81 -21.89 -8.19
CA GLU A 169 28.36 -22.61 -9.41
C GLU A 169 27.93 -24.04 -8.99
N GLU A 170 27.04 -24.71 -9.75
CA GLU A 170 27.31 -26.09 -10.22
C GLU A 170 26.33 -26.46 -11.34
N PHE A 171 26.64 -26.04 -12.57
CA PHE A 171 26.22 -26.79 -13.75
C PHE A 171 27.17 -27.99 -13.90
N ASN A 172 26.88 -29.09 -13.21
CA ASN A 172 27.48 -30.36 -13.58
C ASN A 172 26.78 -30.89 -14.84
N VAL A 173 27.40 -30.52 -15.96
CA VAL A 173 27.34 -31.21 -17.25
C VAL A 173 27.59 -32.70 -17.03
N LYS A 174 26.53 -33.51 -16.94
CA LYS A 174 26.63 -34.94 -17.28
C LYS A 174 26.59 -35.07 -18.79
N LYS A 175 27.80 -34.99 -19.36
CA LYS A 175 28.14 -35.37 -20.72
C LYS A 175 28.86 -36.71 -20.66
N ASP A 176 28.11 -37.79 -20.85
CA ASP A 176 28.58 -39.10 -21.32
C ASP A 176 27.58 -39.50 -22.41
N ARG A 177 27.83 -39.19 -23.68
CA ARG A 177 28.67 -39.90 -24.67
C ARG A 177 28.20 -41.34 -24.95
N ALA A 178 27.81 -41.51 -26.21
CA ALA A 178 27.87 -42.71 -27.08
C ALA A 178 26.88 -43.87 -26.85
N GLU A 179 25.90 -43.94 -27.77
CA GLU A 179 25.63 -45.04 -28.74
C GLU A 179 26.60 -46.25 -28.68
N PRO A 180 26.13 -47.47 -28.99
CA PRO A 180 25.33 -47.81 -30.18
C PRO A 180 24.01 -48.56 -29.94
#